data_AF-A0A9N9PF18-F1
#
_entry.id   AF-A0A9N9PF18-F1
#
_cell.length_a   1.000
_cell.length_b   1.000
_cell.length_c   1.000
_cell.angle_alpha   90.00
_cell.angle_beta   90.00
_cell.angle_gamma   90.00
#
_symmetry.space_group_name_H-M   'P 1'
#
loop_
_entity.id
_entity.type
_entity.pdbx_description
1 polymer ?
#
loop_
_entity_poly.entity_id
_entity_poly.type
_entity_poly.pdbx_seq_one_letter_code
_entity_poly.pdbx_strand_id
1 'polypeptide(L)'
;GKKNIEFTMVRESQDGRIITGNTEIKQQPFQITNIYAPPMSKDRVRFFENWTSSIAEERICIITGDFNTNLDPQNDRISSAPSQSDHSRDIIQTLLAEYTNTALFAKESPFLT
;
A
#
# COMPACT_ATOMS: atom_id res chain seq x y z
N GLY A 1 0.25 25.31 8.18
CA GLY A 1 0.27 26.13 6.96
C GLY A 1 0.23 25.22 5.76
N LYS A 2 -0.64 25.50 4.79
CA LYS A 2 -0.73 24.75 3.51
C LYS A 2 0.57 24.98 2.74
N LYS A 3 1.49 24.01 2.80
CA LYS A 3 2.52 23.87 1.77
C LYS A 3 1.87 23.04 0.67
N ASN A 4 1.85 23.55 -0.56
CA ASN A 4 1.43 22.75 -1.71
C ASN A 4 2.48 21.66 -1.90
N ILE A 5 2.10 20.41 -1.64
CA ILE A 5 2.90 19.25 -2.02
C ILE A 5 2.55 18.98 -3.47
N GLU A 6 3.55 19.10 -4.35
CA GLU A 6 3.38 18.86 -5.77
C GLU A 6 4.00 17.52 -6.14
N PHE A 7 3.21 16.72 -6.85
CA PHE A 7 3.68 15.45 -7.38
C PHE A 7 4.18 15.65 -8.81
N THR A 8 5.34 15.08 -9.08
CA THR A 8 5.99 15.01 -10.38
C THR A 8 6.06 13.56 -10.84
N MET A 9 6.26 13.33 -12.14
CA MET A 9 6.37 11.98 -12.72
C MET A 9 5.23 11.05 -12.31
N VAL A 10 3.99 11.58 -12.30
CA VAL A 10 2.81 10.79 -11.95
C VAL A 10 2.58 9.73 -13.03
N ARG A 11 2.55 8.47 -12.61
CA ARG A 11 2.25 7.32 -13.45
C ARG A 11 1.01 6.64 -12.93
N GLU A 12 0.17 6.21 -13.86
CA GLU A 12 -1.05 5.47 -13.60
C GLU A 12 -0.94 4.08 -14.23
N SER A 13 -1.44 3.06 -13.55
CA SER A 13 -1.56 1.71 -14.08
C SER A 13 -2.77 0.99 -13.50
N GLN A 14 -3.11 -0.16 -14.10
CA GLN A 14 -4.22 -1.02 -13.67
C GLN A 14 -5.56 -0.24 -13.59
N ASP A 15 -5.90 0.48 -14.68
CA ASP A 15 -7.14 1.26 -14.80
C ASP A 15 -7.35 2.28 -13.66
N GLY A 16 -6.31 3.06 -13.34
CA GLY A 16 -6.40 4.10 -12.30
C GLY A 16 -6.27 3.61 -10.87
N ARG A 17 -6.12 2.30 -10.67
CA ARG A 17 -6.06 1.69 -9.32
C ARG A 17 -4.67 1.79 -8.69
N ILE A 18 -3.64 2.10 -9.47
CA ILE A 18 -2.29 2.34 -8.94
C ILE A 18 -1.82 3.67 -9.49
N ILE A 19 -1.53 4.61 -8.59
CA ILE A 19 -0.99 5.92 -8.91
C ILE A 19 0.33 6.06 -8.17
N THR A 20 1.42 6.22 -8.90
CA THR A 20 2.75 6.47 -8.34
C THR A 20 3.20 7.87 -8.71
N GLY A 21 3.61 8.66 -7.72
CA GLY A 21 4.12 10.01 -7.93
C GLY A 21 5.36 10.29 -7.09
N ASN A 22 6.20 11.17 -7.58
CA ASN A 22 7.40 11.62 -6.90
C ASN A 22 7.18 13.00 -6.30
N THR A 23 7.63 13.21 -5.07
CA THR A 23 7.56 14.53 -4.41
C THR A 23 8.81 14.76 -3.59
N GLU A 24 9.07 16.02 -3.24
CA GLU A 24 10.11 16.40 -2.30
C GLU A 24 9.49 17.08 -1.09
N ILE A 25 9.85 16.62 0.11
CA ILE A 25 9.37 17.21 1.37
C ILE A 25 10.60 17.56 2.19
N LYS A 26 10.82 18.87 2.42
CA LYS A 26 12.00 19.37 3.15
C LYS A 26 13.32 18.83 2.58
N GLN A 27 13.51 18.89 1.27
CA GLN A 27 14.72 18.38 0.57
C GLN A 27 14.92 16.87 0.61
N GLN A 28 13.97 16.12 1.17
CA GLN A 28 13.98 14.67 1.11
C GLN A 28 13.10 14.19 -0.06
N PRO A 29 13.65 13.39 -1.00
CA PRO A 29 12.86 12.84 -2.10
C PRO A 29 12.04 11.63 -1.65
N PHE A 30 10.79 11.59 -2.11
CA PHE A 30 9.84 10.51 -1.90
C PHE A 30 9.34 9.97 -3.24
N GLN A 31 8.98 8.69 -3.23
CA GLN A 31 8.11 8.06 -4.22
C GLN A 31 6.91 7.49 -3.46
N ILE A 32 5.71 7.95 -3.79
CA ILE A 32 4.48 7.53 -3.12
C ILE A 32 3.62 6.78 -4.13
N THR A 33 3.25 5.55 -3.80
CA THR A 33 2.31 4.73 -4.56
C THR A 33 1.03 4.57 -3.78
N ASN A 34 -0.08 5.07 -4.33
CA ASN A 34 -1.42 4.86 -3.82
C ASN A 34 -2.08 3.70 -4.57
N ILE A 35 -2.70 2.78 -3.84
CA ILE A 35 -3.31 1.56 -4.38
C ILE A 35 -4.78 1.49 -3.99
N TYR A 36 -5.62 1.08 -4.95
CA TYR A 36 -7.01 0.68 -4.74
C TYR A 36 -7.28 -0.68 -5.39
N ALA A 37 -6.96 -1.75 -4.67
CA ALA A 37 -7.09 -3.11 -5.17
C ALA A 37 -8.57 -3.53 -5.30
N PRO A 38 -8.92 -4.43 -6.24
CA PRO A 38 -10.29 -4.92 -6.38
C PRO A 38 -10.83 -5.61 -5.11
N PRO A 39 -12.14 -5.46 -4.79
CA PRO A 39 -12.74 -6.10 -3.62
C PRO A 39 -12.92 -7.62 -3.80
N MET A 40 -13.11 -8.09 -5.03
CA MET A 40 -13.28 -9.50 -5.34
C MET A 40 -11.94 -10.24 -5.33
N SER A 41 -11.83 -11.31 -4.54
CA SER A 41 -10.55 -12.04 -4.33
C SER A 41 -9.91 -12.53 -5.64
N LYS A 42 -10.70 -13.08 -6.58
CA LYS A 42 -10.18 -13.54 -7.88
C LYS A 42 -9.55 -12.40 -8.70
N ASP A 43 -10.17 -11.22 -8.70
CA ASP A 43 -9.68 -10.07 -9.44
C ASP A 43 -8.49 -9.43 -8.74
N ARG A 44 -8.50 -9.43 -7.40
CA ARG A 44 -7.39 -8.95 -6.58
C ARG A 44 -6.13 -9.79 -6.72
N VAL A 45 -6.25 -11.11 -6.80
CA VAL A 45 -5.13 -12.03 -7.10
C VAL A 45 -4.49 -11.62 -8.43
N ARG A 46 -5.29 -11.55 -9.51
CA ARG A 46 -4.80 -11.14 -10.83
C ARG A 46 -4.20 -9.74 -10.82
N PHE A 47 -4.79 -8.83 -10.07
CA PHE A 47 -4.31 -7.47 -9.93
C PHE A 47 -2.90 -7.43 -9.33
N PHE A 48 -2.65 -8.18 -8.24
CA PHE A 48 -1.33 -8.23 -7.63
C PHE A 48 -0.31 -9.05 -8.45
N GLU A 49 -0.72 -10.14 -9.11
CA GLU A 49 0.16 -10.91 -10.00
C GLU A 49 0.71 -10.07 -11.17
N ASN A 50 -0.09 -9.10 -11.65
CA ASN A 50 0.30 -8.19 -12.74
C ASN A 50 0.92 -6.88 -12.26
N TRP A 51 1.13 -6.71 -10.95
CA TRP A 51 1.74 -5.53 -10.39
C TRP A 51 3.17 -5.82 -9.93
N THR A 52 4.09 -4.95 -10.29
CA THR A 52 5.48 -4.96 -9.81
C THR A 52 5.71 -3.70 -8.99
N SER A 53 5.99 -3.85 -7.70
CA SER A 53 6.44 -2.74 -6.87
C SER A 53 7.83 -2.30 -7.36
N SER A 54 8.05 -0.98 -7.38
CA SER A 54 9.37 -0.43 -7.71
C SER A 54 9.93 0.30 -6.50
N ILE A 55 11.10 -0.13 -6.04
CA ILE A 55 11.88 0.56 -5.01
C ILE A 55 12.90 1.44 -5.73
N ALA A 56 12.81 2.74 -5.52
CA ALA A 56 13.79 3.69 -6.03
C ALA A 56 14.90 3.90 -4.98
N GLU A 57 16.14 3.51 -5.30
CA GLU A 57 17.28 3.42 -4.36
C GLU A 57 17.56 4.73 -3.58
N GLU A 58 17.32 5.89 -4.19
CA GLU A 58 17.62 7.20 -3.58
C GLU A 58 16.37 7.92 -3.04
N ARG A 59 15.25 7.20 -2.85
CA ARG A 59 13.98 7.79 -2.42
C ARG A 59 13.36 7.02 -1.27
N ILE A 60 12.68 7.74 -0.39
CA ILE A 60 11.78 7.09 0.57
C ILE A 60 10.54 6.62 -0.20
N CYS A 61 10.39 5.30 -0.30
CA CYS A 61 9.27 4.68 -1.00
C CYS A 61 8.13 4.40 -0.02
N ILE A 62 6.97 5.00 -0.26
CA ILE A 62 5.75 4.78 0.53
C ILE A 62 4.73 4.10 -0.37
N ILE A 63 4.18 2.99 0.11
CA ILE A 63 3.02 2.35 -0.51
C ILE A 63 1.88 2.40 0.48
N THR A 64 0.73 2.90 0.03
CA THR A 64 -0.45 3.07 0.88
C THR A 64 -1.73 2.93 0.06
N GLY A 65 -2.87 2.94 0.72
CA GLY A 65 -4.19 2.83 0.11
C GLY A 65 -4.97 1.63 0.63
N ASP A 66 -5.96 1.23 -0.15
CA ASP A 66 -6.85 0.12 0.18
C ASP A 66 -6.48 -1.11 -0.66
N PHE A 67 -5.83 -2.06 0.02
CA PHE A 67 -5.43 -3.33 -0.58
C PHE A 67 -6.58 -4.35 -0.65
N ASN A 68 -7.76 -4.05 -0.08
CA ASN A 68 -8.93 -4.94 -0.02
C ASN A 68 -8.60 -6.37 0.46
N THR A 69 -7.55 -6.52 1.26
CA THR A 69 -7.09 -7.77 1.82
C THR A 69 -6.73 -7.53 3.28
N ASN A 70 -7.03 -8.51 4.12
CA ASN A 70 -6.54 -8.51 5.48
C ASN A 70 -5.16 -9.16 5.48
N LEU A 71 -4.11 -8.37 5.76
CA LEU A 71 -2.71 -8.83 5.70
C LEU A 71 -2.33 -9.69 6.90
N ASP A 72 -2.82 -9.32 8.08
CA ASP A 72 -2.67 -10.10 9.30
C ASP A 72 -4.05 -10.36 9.96
N PRO A 73 -4.73 -11.46 9.60
CA PRO A 73 -6.06 -11.74 10.14
C PRO A 73 -6.12 -11.91 11.65
N GLN A 74 -4.98 -12.18 12.29
CA GLN A 74 -4.93 -12.32 13.75
C GLN A 74 -4.96 -10.97 14.46
N ASN A 75 -4.41 -9.93 13.83
CA ASN A 75 -4.26 -8.60 14.44
C ASN A 75 -5.17 -7.53 13.81
N ASP A 76 -5.52 -7.67 12.52
CA ASP A 76 -6.28 -6.67 11.75
C ASP A 76 -7.80 -6.98 11.73
N ARG A 77 -8.27 -7.97 12.48
CA ARG A 77 -9.68 -8.41 12.48
C ARG A 77 -10.28 -8.42 13.88
N ILE A 78 -11.36 -7.65 14.08
CA ILE A 78 -12.15 -7.67 15.32
C ILE A 78 -13.13 -8.87 15.37
N SER A 79 -13.53 -9.37 14.21
CA SER A 79 -14.50 -10.47 14.10
C SER A 79 -13.90 -11.82 14.53
N SER A 80 -14.66 -12.56 15.34
CA SER A 80 -14.34 -13.92 15.79
C SER A 80 -14.60 -15.02 14.74
N ALA A 81 -15.15 -14.67 13.57
CA ALA A 81 -15.36 -15.65 12.52
C ALA A 81 -14.01 -16.12 11.94
N PRO A 82 -13.89 -17.40 11.53
CA PRO A 82 -12.66 -17.91 10.93
C PRO A 82 -12.21 -17.03 9.76
N SER A 83 -10.89 -16.83 9.62
CA SER A 83 -10.36 -16.20 8.42
C SER A 83 -10.69 -17.07 7.22
N GLN A 84 -11.28 -16.46 6.20
CA GLN A 84 -11.33 -17.11 4.90
C GLN A 84 -9.91 -17.17 4.32
N SER A 85 -9.64 -18.22 3.54
CA SER A 85 -8.42 -18.31 2.75
C SER A 85 -8.49 -17.22 1.67
N ASP A 86 -7.44 -16.41 1.57
CA ASP A 86 -7.35 -15.34 0.58
C ASP A 86 -5.93 -15.31 0.02
N HIS A 87 -5.76 -15.92 -1.17
CA HIS A 87 -4.45 -16.10 -1.79
C HIS A 87 -3.77 -14.77 -2.15
N SER A 88 -4.54 -13.69 -2.31
CA SER A 88 -3.96 -12.36 -2.54
C SER A 88 -3.05 -11.91 -1.41
N ARG A 89 -3.24 -12.42 -0.18
CA ARG A 89 -2.40 -12.13 0.99
C ARG A 89 -0.95 -12.60 0.79
N ASP A 90 -0.77 -13.83 0.30
CA ASP A 90 0.57 -14.41 0.13
C ASP A 90 1.34 -13.65 -0.96
N ILE A 91 0.63 -13.28 -2.04
CA ILE A 91 1.18 -12.53 -3.16
C ILE A 91 1.64 -11.15 -2.70
N ILE A 92 0.78 -10.40 -2.00
CA ILE A 92 1.11 -9.05 -1.55
C ILE A 92 2.20 -9.04 -0.47
N GLN A 93 2.22 -10.04 0.43
CA GLN A 93 3.30 -10.19 1.40
C GLN A 93 4.65 -10.42 0.71
N THR A 94 4.66 -11.19 -0.37
CA THR A 94 5.86 -11.41 -1.19
C THR A 94 6.28 -10.13 -1.93
N LEU A 95 5.34 -9.43 -2.58
CA LEU A 95 5.60 -8.18 -3.31
C LEU A 95 6.11 -7.03 -2.41
N LEU A 96 5.73 -7.05 -1.14
CA LEU A 96 6.08 -6.03 -0.16
C LEU A 96 7.14 -6.48 0.84
N ALA A 97 7.81 -7.62 0.61
CA ALA A 97 8.76 -8.19 1.56
C ALA A 97 9.94 -7.25 1.90
N GLU A 98 10.32 -6.38 0.96
CA GLU A 98 11.39 -5.39 1.14
C GLU A 98 10.90 -4.09 1.81
N TYR A 99 9.59 -3.94 2.02
CA TYR A 99 8.99 -2.79 2.70
C TYR A 99 8.79 -3.08 4.18
N THR A 100 8.90 -2.03 4.99
CA THR A 100 8.54 -2.10 6.41
C THR A 100 7.04 -1.82 6.58
N ASN A 101 6.28 -2.75 7.15
CA ASN A 101 4.87 -2.52 7.50
C ASN A 101 4.77 -1.59 8.71
N THR A 102 4.56 -0.29 8.46
CA THR A 102 4.49 0.73 9.51
C THR A 102 3.33 0.55 10.47
N ALA A 103 2.25 -0.15 10.11
CA ALA A 103 1.11 -0.38 11.01
C ALA A 103 1.51 -1.23 12.22
N LEU A 104 2.48 -2.16 12.08
CA LEU A 104 2.99 -2.96 13.19
C LEU A 104 3.88 -2.15 14.14
N PHE A 105 4.50 -1.08 13.65
CA PHE A 105 5.42 -0.23 14.42
C PHE A 105 4.73 1.02 14.99
N ALA A 106 3.57 1.39 14.47
CA ALA A 106 2.73 2.45 15.00
C ALA A 106 2.13 2.00 16.34
N LYS A 107 2.92 2.13 17.42
CA LYS A 107 2.49 1.88 18.82
C LYS A 107 1.45 2.88 19.34
N GLU A 108 1.04 3.86 18.55
CA GLU A 108 0.15 4.93 18.99
C GLU A 108 -1.27 4.72 18.45
N SER A 109 -2.21 4.69 19.39
CA SER A 109 -3.66 4.72 19.17
C SER A 109 -4.05 5.65 18.01
N PRO A 110 -5.13 5.34 17.27
CA PRO A 110 -5.60 6.19 16.19
C PRO A 110 -5.72 7.63 16.72
N PHE A 111 -5.12 8.58 16.01
CA PHE A 111 -5.29 10.00 16.29
C PHE A 111 -6.80 10.26 16.35
N LEU A 112 -7.32 10.42 17.57
CA LEU A 112 -8.66 10.96 17.80
C LEU A 112 -8.57 12.44 17.41
N THR A 113 -8.86 12.73 16.14
CA THR A 113 -9.18 14.08 15.66
C THR A 113 -10.62 14.40 15.96
#